data_AF-A0A914I8M9-F1
#
_entry.id   AF-A0A914I8M9-F1
#
_cell.length_a   1.000
_cell.length_b   1.000
_cell.length_c   1.000
_cell.angle_alpha   90.00
_cell.angle_beta   90.00
_cell.angle_gamma   90.00
#
_symmetry.space_group_name_H-M   'P 1'
#
loop_
_entity.id
_entity.type
_entity.pdbx_description
1 polymer ?
#
loop_
_entity_poly.entity_id
_entity_poly.type
_entity_poly.pdbx_seq_one_letter_code
_entity_poly.pdbx_strand_id
1 'polypeptide(L)'
;MAVILQNANETSLIIVDELARSTSTEEGIGICYAICERLLSTGAFVLFATHFLDMAHLALNYPDIVKNYHFTSVSRLHTGPYEGPLYGLELAELATFPDKIIKEARELAERIRKAKENCAVTSSLFESSVDDVDVVPSNNLMGNESSHA
;
A
#
# COMPACT_ATOMS: atom_id res chain seq x y z
N MET A 1 3.16 -9.32 -15.29
CA MET A 1 3.14 -10.07 -14.02
C MET A 1 2.55 -11.48 -14.13
N ALA A 2 1.38 -11.67 -14.76
CA ALA A 2 0.74 -13.00 -14.87
C ALA A 2 1.68 -14.11 -15.38
N VAL A 3 2.45 -13.86 -16.45
CA VAL A 3 3.43 -14.82 -16.99
C VAL A 3 4.52 -15.17 -15.96
N ILE A 4 5.00 -14.19 -15.19
CA ILE A 4 6.02 -14.42 -14.16
C ILE A 4 5.45 -15.34 -13.08
N LEU A 5 4.24 -15.07 -12.58
CA LEU A 5 3.60 -15.90 -11.55
C LEU A 5 3.31 -17.34 -12.03
N GLN A 6 3.08 -17.55 -13.32
CA GLN A 6 2.82 -18.87 -13.89
C GLN A 6 4.09 -19.72 -14.08
N ASN A 7 5.23 -19.08 -14.31
CA ASN A 7 6.49 -19.78 -14.64
C ASN A 7 7.53 -19.75 -13.52
N ALA A 8 7.35 -18.91 -12.50
CA ALA A 8 8.24 -18.80 -11.37
C ALA A 8 8.34 -20.12 -10.59
N ASN A 9 9.57 -20.49 -10.24
CA ASN A 9 9.93 -21.65 -9.43
C ASN A 9 11.14 -21.31 -8.53
N GLU A 10 11.58 -22.24 -7.70
CA GLU A 10 12.65 -21.99 -6.71
C GLU A 10 14.01 -21.59 -7.32
N THR A 11 14.25 -21.89 -8.60
CA THR A 11 15.49 -21.52 -9.30
C THR A 11 15.41 -20.16 -10.00
N SER A 12 14.27 -19.48 -9.92
CA SER A 12 14.03 -18.21 -10.59
C SER A 12 14.64 -17.04 -9.81
N LEU A 13 15.20 -16.07 -10.56
CA LEU A 13 15.50 -14.73 -10.07
C LEU A 13 14.41 -13.79 -10.61
N ILE A 14 13.66 -13.17 -9.71
CA ILE A 14 12.54 -12.29 -10.06
C ILE A 14 12.89 -10.87 -9.61
N ILE A 15 12.81 -9.92 -10.54
CA ILE A 15 13.02 -8.50 -10.28
C ILE A 15 11.74 -7.77 -10.64
N VAL A 16 11.16 -7.09 -9.66
CA VAL A 16 9.96 -6.28 -9.81
C VAL A 16 10.33 -4.84 -9.50
N ASP A 17 9.99 -3.92 -10.40
CA ASP A 17 10.26 -2.49 -10.25
C ASP A 17 8.97 -1.69 -10.46
N GLU A 18 8.65 -0.84 -9.48
CA GLU A 18 7.47 0.05 -9.43
C GLU A 18 6.15 -0.60 -9.88
N LEU A 19 5.84 -1.79 -9.36
CA LEU A 19 4.56 -2.44 -9.63
C LEU A 19 3.39 -1.56 -9.16
N ALA A 20 2.32 -1.51 -9.96
CA ALA A 20 1.09 -0.80 -9.64
C ALA A 20 1.23 0.73 -9.46
N ARG A 21 2.20 1.37 -10.13
CA ARG A 21 2.38 2.84 -10.09
C ARG A 21 1.19 3.67 -10.61
N SER A 22 0.36 3.12 -11.49
CA SER A 22 -0.71 3.85 -12.18
C SER A 22 -2.10 3.70 -11.56
N THR A 23 -2.19 3.24 -10.31
CA THR A 23 -3.46 3.07 -9.58
C THR A 23 -3.48 3.89 -8.30
N SER A 24 -4.61 3.92 -7.59
CA SER A 24 -4.68 4.53 -6.26
C SER A 24 -3.68 3.87 -5.31
N THR A 25 -3.22 4.61 -4.30
CA THR A 25 -2.21 4.11 -3.35
C THR A 25 -2.70 2.87 -2.63
N GLU A 26 -3.97 2.87 -2.22
CA GLU A 26 -4.61 1.81 -1.46
C GLU A 26 -4.76 0.53 -2.30
N GLU A 27 -5.25 0.65 -3.55
CA GLU A 27 -5.32 -0.50 -4.47
C GLU A 27 -3.94 -1.00 -4.86
N GLY A 28 -2.98 -0.08 -5.08
CA GLY A 28 -1.61 -0.41 -5.46
C GLY A 28 -0.90 -1.23 -4.38
N ILE A 29 -1.03 -0.82 -3.11
CA ILE A 29 -0.51 -1.58 -1.97
C ILE A 29 -1.15 -2.96 -1.90
N GLY A 30 -2.49 -3.05 -1.98
CA GLY A 30 -3.19 -4.33 -1.90
C GLY A 30 -2.77 -5.31 -3.00
N ILE A 31 -2.66 -4.83 -4.24
CA ILE A 31 -2.19 -5.62 -5.39
C ILE A 31 -0.74 -6.08 -5.19
N CYS A 32 0.16 -5.18 -4.76
CA CYS A 32 1.56 -5.51 -4.51
C CYS A 32 1.68 -6.58 -3.41
N TYR A 33 0.94 -6.42 -2.32
CA TYR A 33 0.95 -7.34 -1.20
C TYR A 33 0.53 -8.76 -1.63
N ALA A 34 -0.62 -8.89 -2.30
CA ALA A 34 -1.11 -10.17 -2.78
C ALA A 34 -0.14 -10.86 -3.77
N ILE A 35 0.52 -10.07 -4.63
CA ILE A 35 1.52 -10.59 -5.57
C ILE A 35 2.78 -11.05 -4.83
N CYS A 36 3.26 -10.27 -3.86
CA CYS A 36 4.40 -10.66 -3.03
C CYS A 36 4.14 -11.96 -2.27
N GLU A 37 2.97 -12.11 -1.64
CA GLU A 37 2.59 -13.36 -0.96
C GLU A 37 2.62 -14.56 -1.91
N ARG A 38 2.10 -14.38 -3.14
CA ARG A 38 2.17 -15.43 -4.14
C ARG A 38 3.62 -15.74 -4.54
N LEU A 39 4.46 -14.73 -4.71
CA LEU A 39 5.88 -14.93 -5.03
C LEU A 39 6.63 -15.65 -3.91
N LEU A 40 6.34 -15.36 -2.64
CA LEU A 40 6.92 -16.06 -1.50
C LEU A 40 6.67 -17.57 -1.55
N SER A 41 5.47 -17.99 -1.99
CA SER A 41 5.13 -19.41 -2.14
C SER A 41 5.93 -20.15 -3.23
N THR A 42 6.59 -19.43 -4.13
CA THR A 42 7.39 -20.04 -5.22
C THR A 42 8.78 -20.46 -4.78
N GLY A 43 9.29 -19.96 -3.65
CA GLY A 43 10.67 -20.17 -3.21
C GLY A 43 11.74 -19.46 -4.06
N ALA A 44 11.34 -18.69 -5.07
CA ALA A 44 12.25 -17.91 -5.92
C ALA A 44 12.97 -16.81 -5.13
N PHE A 45 14.15 -16.41 -5.60
CA PHE A 45 14.80 -15.20 -5.10
C PHE A 45 14.15 -13.96 -5.73
N VAL A 46 13.61 -13.06 -4.91
CA VAL A 46 12.83 -11.91 -5.36
C VAL A 46 13.46 -10.60 -4.88
N LEU A 47 13.67 -9.68 -5.82
CA LEU A 47 13.96 -8.28 -5.56
C LEU A 47 12.72 -7.45 -5.93
N PHE A 48 12.18 -6.70 -4.98
CA PHE A 48 10.98 -5.90 -5.16
C PHE A 48 11.26 -4.44 -4.82
N ALA A 49 11.43 -3.60 -5.84
CA ALA A 49 11.61 -2.16 -5.69
C ALA A 49 10.26 -1.45 -5.75
N THR A 50 9.97 -0.63 -4.73
CA THR A 50 8.69 0.09 -4.63
C THR A 50 8.85 1.42 -3.92
N HIS A 51 7.96 2.36 -4.23
CA HIS A 51 7.79 3.62 -3.52
C HIS A 51 6.72 3.53 -2.42
N PHE A 52 6.02 2.39 -2.30
CA PHE A 52 5.06 2.16 -1.23
C PHE A 52 5.77 1.80 0.07
N LEU A 53 5.93 2.77 0.96
CA LEU A 53 6.59 2.56 2.26
C LEU A 53 5.86 1.52 3.13
N ASP A 54 4.54 1.45 3.04
CA ASP A 54 3.71 0.50 3.80
C ASP A 54 4.02 -0.97 3.45
N MET A 55 4.59 -1.25 2.27
CA MET A 55 5.05 -2.59 1.91
C MET A 55 6.15 -3.11 2.85
N ALA A 56 6.85 -2.22 3.56
CA ALA A 56 7.86 -2.62 4.54
C ALA A 56 7.27 -3.46 5.68
N HIS A 57 5.96 -3.34 5.97
CA HIS A 57 5.28 -4.17 6.96
C HIS A 57 5.17 -5.63 6.55
N LEU A 58 5.37 -5.98 5.27
CA LEU A 58 5.42 -7.38 4.83
C LEU A 58 6.52 -8.16 5.57
N ALA A 59 7.63 -7.50 5.91
CA ALA A 59 8.72 -8.11 6.69
C ALA A 59 8.31 -8.47 8.13
N LEU A 60 7.30 -7.81 8.70
CA LEU A 60 6.78 -8.16 10.03
C LEU A 60 6.02 -9.49 10.02
N ASN A 61 5.33 -9.77 8.91
CA ASN A 61 4.57 -11.00 8.74
C ASN A 61 5.45 -12.19 8.33
N TYR A 62 6.60 -11.92 7.70
CA TYR A 62 7.55 -12.93 7.22
C TYR A 62 9.01 -12.60 7.61
N PRO A 63 9.34 -12.50 8.91
CA PRO A 63 10.61 -11.94 9.39
C PRO A 63 11.85 -12.73 8.97
N ASP A 64 11.72 -14.04 8.77
CA ASP A 64 12.83 -14.91 8.38
C ASP A 64 13.10 -14.92 6.87
N ILE A 65 12.14 -14.45 6.07
CA ILE A 65 12.16 -14.58 4.61
C ILE A 65 12.29 -13.22 3.93
N VAL A 66 11.55 -12.22 4.42
CA VAL A 66 11.48 -10.88 3.82
C VAL A 66 12.38 -9.93 4.61
N LYS A 67 13.24 -9.23 3.87
CA LYS A 67 14.16 -8.25 4.44
C LYS A 67 14.00 -6.92 3.71
N ASN A 68 13.80 -5.86 4.48
CA ASN A 68 13.70 -4.51 3.95
C ASN A 68 15.09 -3.91 3.71
N TYR A 69 15.21 -3.19 2.61
CA TYR A 69 16.38 -2.39 2.28
C TYR A 69 15.92 -1.06 1.67
N HIS A 70 16.73 -0.02 1.81
CA HIS A 70 16.49 1.27 1.18
C HIS A 70 17.80 1.93 0.75
N PHE A 71 17.71 2.81 -0.25
CA PHE A 71 18.83 3.65 -0.67
C PHE A 71 18.76 5.01 0.04
N THR A 72 19.92 5.54 0.41
CA THR A 72 20.07 6.93 0.84
C THR A 72 20.48 7.82 -0.33
N SER A 73 20.43 9.13 -0.14
CA SER A 73 20.76 10.16 -1.15
C SER A 73 22.19 10.04 -1.69
N VAL A 74 23.07 9.39 -0.94
CA VAL A 74 24.46 9.05 -1.33
C VAL A 74 24.60 7.66 -2.00
N SER A 75 23.51 7.11 -2.53
CA SER A 75 23.45 5.80 -3.22
C SER A 75 23.99 4.62 -2.40
N ARG A 76 23.96 4.72 -1.06
CA ARG A 76 24.31 3.61 -0.17
C ARG A 76 23.06 2.81 0.17
N LEU A 77 23.18 1.49 0.12
CA LEU A 77 22.13 0.56 0.54
C LEU A 77 22.18 0.36 2.05
N HIS A 78 21.06 0.55 2.71
CA HIS A 78 20.88 0.34 4.15
C HIS A 78 19.82 -0.74 4.40
N THR A 79 19.97 -1.47 5.50
CA THR A 79 19.01 -2.49 5.96
C THR A 79 17.91 -1.85 6.81
N GLY A 80 16.70 -2.35 6.67
CA GLY A 80 15.52 -1.90 7.40
C GLY A 80 14.57 -1.04 6.57
N PRO A 81 13.36 -0.78 7.10
CA PRO A 81 12.41 0.13 6.47
C PRO A 81 12.99 1.54 6.36
N TYR A 82 12.50 2.31 5.39
CA TYR A 82 12.81 3.73 5.32
C TYR A 82 11.86 4.52 6.22
N GLU A 83 12.40 5.21 7.21
CA GLU A 83 11.63 6.06 8.16
C GLU A 83 11.95 7.56 8.00
N GLY A 84 12.76 7.91 6.98
CA GLY A 84 13.25 9.26 6.75
C GLY A 84 12.26 10.22 6.08
N PRO A 85 12.66 11.48 5.86
CA PRO A 85 11.86 12.48 5.14
C PRO A 85 11.59 12.08 3.69
N LEU A 86 10.78 12.83 2.94
CA LEU A 86 10.55 12.52 1.52
C LEU A 86 11.86 12.59 0.71
N TYR A 87 12.40 11.42 0.35
CA TYR A 87 13.65 11.24 -0.39
C TYR A 87 13.76 12.12 -1.64
N GLY A 88 12.64 12.31 -2.35
CA GLY A 88 12.61 13.15 -3.56
C GLY A 88 12.97 14.62 -3.31
N LEU A 89 12.62 15.17 -2.13
CA LEU A 89 12.98 16.55 -1.78
C LEU A 89 14.46 16.67 -1.39
N GLU A 90 15.01 15.67 -0.70
CA GLU A 90 16.44 15.63 -0.36
C GLU A 90 17.30 15.52 -1.63
N LEU A 91 16.88 14.71 -2.60
CA LEU A 91 17.54 14.68 -3.90
C LEU A 91 17.43 16.01 -4.66
N ALA A 92 16.29 16.70 -4.55
CA ALA A 92 16.10 17.98 -5.19
C ALA A 92 16.97 19.10 -4.56
N GLU A 93 17.28 19.00 -3.27
CA GLU A 93 18.25 19.86 -2.57
C GLU A 93 19.69 19.61 -3.00
N LEU A 94 20.05 18.36 -3.29
CA LEU A 94 21.35 18.02 -3.86
C LEU A 94 21.46 18.43 -5.34
N ALA A 95 20.33 18.62 -6.02
CA ALA A 95 20.27 19.16 -7.36
C ALA A 95 20.30 20.71 -7.34
N THR A 96 20.48 21.31 -8.51
CA THR A 96 20.64 22.76 -8.66
C THR A 96 19.30 23.52 -8.73
N PHE A 97 18.29 23.06 -7.97
CA PHE A 97 17.02 23.77 -7.90
C PHE A 97 17.11 24.98 -6.96
N PRO A 98 16.38 26.08 -7.23
CA PRO A 98 16.31 27.22 -6.30
C PRO A 98 15.73 26.85 -4.94
N ASP A 99 16.39 27.24 -3.84
CA ASP A 99 15.97 26.97 -2.45
C ASP A 99 14.50 27.32 -2.17
N LYS A 100 14.02 28.40 -2.79
CA LYS A 100 12.63 28.85 -2.65
C LYS A 100 11.63 27.79 -3.14
N ILE A 101 11.92 27.14 -4.27
CA ILE A 101 11.05 26.10 -4.86
C ILE A 101 11.03 24.87 -3.96
N ILE A 102 12.20 24.45 -3.46
CA ILE A 102 12.30 23.31 -2.55
C ILE A 102 11.52 23.56 -1.26
N LYS A 103 11.66 24.76 -0.68
CA LYS A 103 10.94 25.15 0.54
C LYS A 103 9.43 25.10 0.32
N GLU A 104 8.94 25.68 -0.76
CA GLU A 104 7.51 25.66 -1.11
C GLU A 104 7.00 24.22 -1.34
N ALA A 105 7.77 23.38 -2.03
CA ALA A 105 7.42 21.99 -2.27
C ALA A 105 7.36 21.18 -0.96
N ARG A 106 8.30 21.43 -0.02
CA ARG A 106 8.32 20.79 1.30
C ARG A 106 7.10 21.18 2.14
N GLU A 107 6.78 22.47 2.18
CA GLU A 107 5.60 22.97 2.89
C GLU A 107 4.30 22.36 2.33
N LEU A 108 4.19 22.25 1.01
CA LEU A 108 3.04 21.63 0.35
C LEU A 108 2.94 20.13 0.66
N ALA A 109 4.05 19.40 0.57
CA ALA A 109 4.07 17.96 0.82
C ALA A 109 3.64 17.61 2.26
N GLU A 110 4.14 18.37 3.25
CA GLU A 110 3.74 18.22 4.65
C GLU A 110 2.25 18.51 4.88
N ARG A 111 1.71 19.52 4.19
CA ARG A 111 0.27 19.83 4.25
C ARG A 111 -0.58 18.69 3.68
N ILE A 112 -0.17 18.10 2.55
CA ILE A 112 -0.88 16.96 1.94
C ILE A 112 -0.84 15.74 2.87
N ARG A 113 0.32 15.44 3.48
CA ARG A 113 0.46 14.34 4.44
C ARG A 113 -0.48 14.51 5.64
N LYS A 114 -0.45 15.67 6.29
CA LYS A 114 -1.32 15.97 7.44
C LYS A 114 -2.80 15.92 7.07
N ALA A 115 -3.17 16.38 5.87
CA ALA A 115 -4.55 16.30 5.40
C ALA A 115 -5.01 14.84 5.22
N LYS A 116 -4.15 13.95 4.71
CA LYS A 116 -4.46 12.51 4.61
C LYS A 116 -4.63 11.87 5.99
N GLU A 117 -3.74 12.16 6.94
CA GLU A 117 -3.83 11.67 8.32
C GLU A 117 -5.14 12.11 9.00
N ASN A 118 -5.48 13.40 8.90
CA ASN A 118 -6.72 13.92 9.47
C ASN A 118 -7.97 13.32 8.81
N CYS A 119 -7.95 13.12 7.49
CA CYS A 119 -9.07 12.51 6.77
C CYS A 119 -9.29 11.06 7.21
N ALA A 120 -8.20 10.28 7.33
CA ALA A 120 -8.24 8.90 7.80
C ALA A 120 -8.80 8.79 9.23
N VAL A 121 -8.41 9.71 10.13
CA VAL A 121 -8.93 9.77 11.50
C VAL A 121 -10.41 10.13 11.52
N THR A 122 -10.86 11.06 10.67
CA THR A 122 -12.30 11.37 10.58
C THR A 122 -13.12 10.18 10.09
N SER A 123 -12.66 9.40 9.11
CA SER A 123 -13.35 8.17 8.68
C SER A 123 -13.45 7.12 9.79
N SER A 124 -12.38 6.90 10.58
CA SER A 124 -12.43 5.97 11.72
C SER A 124 -13.38 6.42 12.85
N LEU A 125 -13.57 7.72 13.03
CA LEU A 125 -14.52 8.27 14.01
C LEU A 125 -15.98 8.08 13.56
N PHE A 126 -16.26 8.17 12.25
CA PHE A 126 -17.59 7.87 11.70
C PHE A 126 -17.92 6.37 11.69
N GLU A 127 -16.93 5.48 11.51
CA GLU A 127 -17.13 4.02 11.59
C GLU A 127 -17.44 3.53 13.02
N SER A 128 -16.92 4.20 14.05
CA SER A 128 -17.23 3.86 15.45
C SER A 128 -18.67 4.21 15.91
N SER A 129 -19.48 4.84 15.05
CA SER A 129 -20.83 5.30 15.37
C SER A 129 -21.96 4.55 14.64
N VAL A 130 -21.68 3.41 13.98
CA VAL A 130 -22.68 2.63 13.20
C VAL A 130 -22.95 1.24 13.78
N ASP A 131 -22.80 1.04 15.09
CA ASP A 131 -23.11 -0.23 15.78
C ASP A 131 -24.51 -0.25 16.44
N ASP A 132 -25.49 0.54 15.98
CA ASP A 132 -26.86 0.46 16.53
C ASP A 132 -27.95 0.72 15.47
N VAL A 133 -28.04 -0.18 14.48
CA VAL A 133 -29.27 -0.37 13.71
C VAL A 133 -29.62 -1.85 13.71
N ASP A 134 -30.47 -2.25 14.64
CA ASP A 134 -31.14 -3.56 14.68
C ASP A 134 -31.82 -3.86 13.34
N VAL A 135 -31.25 -4.80 12.58
CA VAL A 135 -31.89 -5.40 11.41
C VAL A 135 -32.88 -6.46 11.88
N VAL A 136 -34.16 -6.09 11.96
CA VAL A 136 -35.25 -7.07 12.14
C VAL A 136 -35.43 -7.85 10.83
N PRO A 137 -35.39 -9.20 10.83
CA PRO A 137 -35.45 -9.98 9.60
C PRO A 137 -36.86 -9.94 8.99
N SER A 138 -36.92 -9.69 7.68
CA SER A 138 -38.14 -9.83 6.88
C SER A 138 -38.56 -11.29 6.82
N ASN A 139 -39.68 -11.64 7.47
CA ASN A 139 -40.25 -12.97 7.42
C ASN A 139 -41.43 -13.03 6.43
N ASN A 140 -41.43 -14.12 5.66
CA ASN A 140 -42.38 -14.50 4.62
C ASN A 140 -43.86 -14.26 4.94
N LEU A 141 -44.60 -13.77 3.96
CA LEU A 141 -46.04 -14.03 3.83
C LEU A 141 -46.35 -14.48 2.40
N MET A 142 -46.41 -15.80 2.22
CA MET A 142 -47.24 -16.42 1.17
C MET A 142 -48.70 -16.10 1.52
N GLY A 143 -49.37 -15.33 0.67
CA GLY A 143 -50.81 -15.07 0.75
C GLY A 143 -51.54 -15.91 -0.29
N ASN A 144 -52.29 -16.89 0.19
CA ASN A 144 -53.22 -17.72 -0.57
C ASN A 144 -54.31 -16.89 -1.28
N GLU A 145 -54.67 -17.33 -2.48
CA GLU A 145 -55.96 -17.04 -3.11
C GLU A 145 -57.11 -17.69 -2.31
N SER A 146 -58.18 -16.93 -2.02
CA SER A 146 -59.56 -17.44 -1.96
C SER A 146 -60.60 -16.30 -1.84
N SER A 147 -61.43 -16.19 -2.88
CA SER A 147 -62.87 -15.84 -2.90
C SER A 147 -63.44 -14.74 -1.99
N HIS A 148 -63.99 -13.67 -2.59
CA HIS A 148 -65.44 -13.39 -2.58
C HIS A 148 -65.79 -12.15 -3.43
N ALA A 149 -66.94 -12.26 -4.11
CA ALA A 149 -67.68 -11.30 -4.96
C ALA A 149 -67.23 -11.18 -6.43
#